data_AF-A0A183JP22-F1
#
_entry.id   AF-A0A183JP22-F1
#
_cell.length_a   1.000
_cell.length_b   1.000
_cell.length_c   1.000
_cell.angle_alpha   90.00
_cell.angle_beta   90.00
_cell.angle_gamma   90.00
#
_symmetry.space_group_name_H-M   'P 1'
#
loop_
_entity.id
_entity.type
_entity.pdbx_description
1 polymer ?
#
loop_
_entity_poly.entity_id
_entity_poly.type
_entity_poly.pdbx_seq_one_letter_code
_entity_poly.pdbx_strand_id
1 'polypeptide(L)'
;KPQISQISANQTIRVGNQVILNCHASGDPHPQISWIVKKPGYKIPSVYTPLVDSELLIPQSTDLSDSSRSADNHLQEQQFLQPPPSSSSSSSASIDHNLNSASSADAVVAAISRNMQANGGRITAFSNGSLIIKQVHLSDQAEYICVAGNKHAIKTRQGVFVRVLTPEEYTRQQLGEDGTSTGMMKTIFIVVGCAVAYLGLIIGLTTFCSVRMVRTRRNRSRKSGKSIS
;
A
#
# COMPACT_ATOMS: atom_id res chain seq x y z
N LYS A 1 -1.91 -22.83 9.92
CA LYS A 1 -1.85 -21.50 10.59
C LYS A 1 -1.80 -20.43 9.51
N PRO A 2 -2.63 -19.37 9.57
CA PRO A 2 -2.58 -18.31 8.57
C PRO A 2 -1.23 -17.58 8.60
N GLN A 3 -0.76 -17.15 7.43
CA GLN A 3 0.49 -16.44 7.24
C GLN A 3 0.25 -15.22 6.36
N ILE A 4 0.78 -14.07 6.76
CA ILE A 4 0.74 -12.86 5.92
C ILE A 4 1.94 -12.95 4.99
N SER A 5 1.66 -13.13 3.70
CA SER A 5 2.67 -13.28 2.65
C SER A 5 3.14 -11.94 2.09
N GLN A 6 2.28 -10.91 2.11
CA GLN A 6 2.59 -9.59 1.60
C GLN A 6 1.80 -8.54 2.38
N ILE A 7 2.44 -7.40 2.65
CA ILE A 7 1.82 -6.19 3.18
C ILE A 7 2.48 -4.97 2.56
N SER A 8 1.73 -3.88 2.39
CA SER A 8 2.30 -2.58 2.02
C SER A 8 3.42 -2.15 2.97
N ALA A 9 4.45 -1.51 2.44
CA ALA A 9 5.49 -0.85 3.23
C ALA A 9 4.97 0.46 3.84
N ASN A 10 5.73 1.03 4.77
CA ASN A 10 5.42 2.32 5.39
C ASN A 10 5.26 3.41 4.32
N GLN A 11 4.20 4.22 4.44
CA GLN A 11 3.86 5.23 3.44
C GLN A 11 3.85 6.62 4.06
N THR A 12 4.37 7.60 3.32
CA THR A 12 4.21 9.02 3.63
C THR A 12 3.29 9.64 2.58
N ILE A 13 2.14 10.14 3.03
CA ILE A 13 1.08 10.64 2.13
C ILE A 13 0.70 12.08 2.48
N ARG A 14 0.42 12.88 1.45
CA ARG A 14 -0.07 14.26 1.61
C ARG A 14 -1.55 14.24 2.00
N VAL A 15 -1.95 15.18 2.86
CA VAL A 15 -3.37 15.43 3.19
C VAL A 15 -4.20 15.61 1.91
N GLY A 16 -5.41 15.03 1.91
CA GLY A 16 -6.37 15.07 0.81
C GLY A 16 -6.16 13.97 -0.24
N ASN A 17 -4.99 13.34 -0.29
CA ASN A 17 -4.74 12.24 -1.23
C ASN A 17 -5.43 10.95 -0.78
N GLN A 18 -5.45 9.95 -1.67
CA GLN A 18 -5.89 8.59 -1.34
C GLN A 18 -4.68 7.73 -0.99
N VAL A 19 -4.85 6.84 -0.01
CA VAL A 19 -3.88 5.77 0.28
C VAL A 19 -4.56 4.42 0.19
N ILE A 20 -3.82 3.44 -0.35
CA ILE A 20 -4.24 2.05 -0.50
C ILE A 20 -3.22 1.19 0.24
N LEU A 21 -3.70 0.45 1.24
CA LEU A 21 -2.90 -0.54 1.96
C LEU A 21 -3.33 -1.93 1.51
N ASN A 22 -2.39 -2.72 1.01
CA ASN A 22 -2.63 -4.08 0.56
C ASN A 22 -2.11 -5.05 1.61
N CYS A 23 -2.85 -6.12 1.82
CA CYS A 23 -2.43 -7.25 2.63
C CYS A 23 -2.89 -8.54 1.96
N HIS A 24 -1.99 -9.51 1.84
CA HIS A 24 -2.30 -10.83 1.31
C HIS A 24 -1.88 -11.89 2.30
N ALA A 25 -2.82 -12.75 2.68
CA ALA A 25 -2.61 -13.83 3.62
C ALA A 25 -3.05 -15.17 3.04
N SER A 26 -2.30 -16.21 3.38
CA SER A 26 -2.57 -17.59 2.98
C SER A 26 -2.75 -18.47 4.20
N GLY A 27 -3.44 -19.58 4.04
CA GLY A 27 -3.69 -20.55 5.10
C GLY A 27 -4.77 -21.52 4.68
N ASP A 28 -4.78 -22.69 5.30
CA ASP A 28 -5.87 -23.65 5.16
C ASP A 28 -6.55 -23.81 6.54
N PRO A 29 -7.86 -23.56 6.65
CA PRO A 29 -8.74 -22.86 5.68
C PRO A 29 -8.29 -21.42 5.37
N HIS A 30 -8.77 -20.85 4.25
CA HIS A 30 -8.38 -19.51 3.80
C HIS A 30 -8.73 -18.44 4.87
N PRO A 31 -7.78 -17.55 5.25
CA PRO A 31 -8.03 -16.56 6.30
C PRO A 31 -8.87 -15.39 5.81
N GLN A 32 -9.74 -14.88 6.68
CA GLN A 32 -10.39 -13.59 6.50
C GLN A 32 -9.45 -12.46 6.96
N ILE A 33 -9.30 -11.44 6.12
CA ILE A 33 -8.48 -10.27 6.42
C ILE A 33 -9.37 -9.19 7.06
N SER A 34 -8.82 -8.52 8.08
CA SER A 34 -9.40 -7.34 8.73
C SER A 34 -8.28 -6.37 9.08
N TRP A 35 -8.62 -5.11 9.28
CA TRP A 35 -7.65 -4.06 9.62
C TRP A 35 -7.94 -3.48 11.00
N ILE A 36 -6.90 -3.27 11.78
CA ILE A 36 -6.96 -2.58 13.08
C ILE A 36 -6.12 -1.31 12.98
N VAL A 37 -6.72 -0.16 13.25
CA VAL A 37 -6.06 1.14 13.20
C VAL A 37 -5.80 1.64 14.62
N LYS A 38 -4.53 1.78 14.97
CA LYS A 38 -4.09 2.31 16.26
C LYS A 38 -3.61 3.74 16.08
N LYS A 39 -4.48 4.69 16.48
CA LYS A 39 -4.15 6.11 16.48
C LYS A 39 -3.39 6.48 17.75
N PRO A 40 -2.34 7.32 17.66
CA PRO A 40 -1.65 7.82 18.85
C PRO A 40 -2.64 8.60 19.73
N GLY A 41 -2.62 8.34 21.04
CA GLY A 41 -3.50 9.02 22.01
C GLY A 41 -4.91 8.40 22.17
N TYR A 42 -5.32 7.46 21.31
CA TYR A 42 -6.61 6.78 21.44
C TYR A 42 -6.46 5.42 22.13
N LYS A 43 -7.27 5.16 23.16
CA LYS A 43 -7.27 3.87 23.90
C LYS A 43 -7.97 2.75 23.13
N ILE A 44 -8.97 3.09 22.32
CA ILE A 44 -9.79 2.12 21.58
C ILE A 44 -9.36 2.14 20.11
N PRO A 45 -8.88 1.01 19.56
CA PRO A 45 -8.52 0.94 18.15
C PRO A 45 -9.77 0.82 17.27
N SER A 46 -9.72 1.42 16.09
CA SER A 46 -10.78 1.25 15.08
C SER A 46 -10.57 -0.07 14.33
N VAL A 47 -11.62 -0.86 14.16
CA VAL A 47 -11.55 -2.15 13.44
C VAL A 47 -12.34 -2.03 12.15
N TYR A 48 -11.72 -2.35 11.02
CA TYR A 48 -12.32 -2.36 9.69
C TYR A 48 -12.39 -3.79 9.16
N THR A 49 -13.61 -4.31 9.05
CA THR A 49 -13.89 -5.61 8.42
C THR A 49 -14.30 -5.40 6.97
N PRO A 50 -13.95 -6.35 6.08
CA PRO A 50 -14.32 -6.25 4.68
C PRO A 50 -15.84 -6.19 4.54
N LEU A 51 -16.32 -5.31 3.68
CA LEU A 51 -17.68 -5.37 3.18
C LEU A 51 -17.86 -6.72 2.52
N VAL A 52 -18.62 -7.60 3.16
CA VAL A 52 -19.09 -8.84 2.53
C VAL A 52 -20.30 -8.43 1.73
N ASP A 53 -20.31 -8.69 0.42
CA ASP A 53 -21.52 -8.62 -0.40
C ASP A 53 -22.50 -9.69 0.13
N SER A 54 -23.22 -9.35 1.21
CA SER A 54 -24.36 -10.13 1.69
C SER A 54 -25.57 -9.71 0.87
N GLU A 55 -25.60 -10.04 -0.42
CA GLU A 55 -26.82 -10.18 -1.23
C GLU A 55 -26.52 -10.68 -2.64
N LEU A 56 -26.30 -11.98 -2.75
CA LEU A 56 -27.03 -12.80 -3.72
C LEU A 56 -27.54 -14.04 -2.97
N LEU A 57 -28.32 -13.83 -1.91
CA LEU A 57 -29.42 -14.77 -1.67
C LEU A 57 -30.43 -14.50 -2.79
N ILE A 58 -30.20 -15.14 -3.94
CA ILE A 58 -31.33 -15.61 -4.72
C ILE A 58 -32.12 -16.44 -3.71
N PRO A 59 -33.39 -16.11 -3.37
CA PRO A 59 -34.22 -17.12 -2.74
C PRO A 59 -34.21 -18.29 -3.72
N GLN A 60 -33.50 -19.37 -3.39
CA GLN A 60 -33.79 -20.66 -3.98
C GLN A 60 -35.20 -20.98 -3.51
N SER A 61 -36.19 -20.42 -4.21
CA SER A 61 -37.44 -21.10 -4.44
C SER A 61 -37.05 -22.39 -5.13
N THR A 62 -36.82 -23.42 -4.32
CA THR A 62 -36.95 -24.80 -4.76
C THR A 62 -38.41 -24.97 -5.14
N ASP A 63 -38.76 -24.49 -6.33
CA ASP A 63 -40.00 -24.84 -6.96
C ASP A 63 -39.86 -26.29 -7.44
N LEU A 64 -40.60 -27.13 -6.73
CA LEU A 64 -41.56 -28.06 -7.33
C LEU A 64 -40.96 -29.21 -8.15
N SER A 65 -40.70 -30.32 -7.45
CA SER A 65 -40.78 -31.65 -8.04
C SER A 65 -42.25 -32.06 -8.23
N ASP A 66 -42.59 -32.35 -9.48
CA ASP A 66 -43.64 -33.26 -9.97
C ASP A 66 -45.10 -33.05 -9.55
N SER A 67 -45.91 -32.59 -10.49
CA SER A 67 -47.17 -33.26 -10.83
C SER A 67 -47.68 -32.85 -12.22
N SER A 68 -47.97 -33.89 -12.99
CA SER A 68 -48.51 -33.97 -14.34
C SER A 68 -49.85 -33.28 -14.63
N ARG A 69 -50.09 -33.06 -15.95
CA ARG A 69 -51.32 -32.70 -16.71
C ARG A 69 -51.47 -31.20 -17.01
N SER A 70 -52.06 -30.73 -18.10
CA SER A 70 -52.41 -31.21 -19.46
C SER A 70 -53.01 -29.99 -20.18
N ALA A 71 -52.82 -29.91 -21.50
CA ALA A 71 -53.66 -29.24 -22.50
C ALA A 71 -53.75 -27.68 -22.54
N ASP A 72 -53.15 -27.16 -23.62
CA ASP A 72 -53.81 -26.40 -24.70
C ASP A 72 -54.02 -24.87 -24.67
N ASN A 73 -53.80 -24.35 -25.90
CA ASN A 73 -54.21 -23.10 -26.54
C ASN A 73 -53.40 -21.83 -26.25
N HIS A 74 -53.10 -20.92 -27.17
CA HIS A 74 -53.19 -20.78 -28.63
C HIS A 74 -52.70 -19.34 -28.95
N LEU A 75 -51.78 -19.20 -29.91
CA LEU A 75 -51.41 -18.02 -30.73
C LEU A 75 -51.00 -16.65 -30.12
N GLN A 76 -49.71 -16.32 -30.36
CA GLN A 76 -49.22 -15.27 -31.30
C GLN A 76 -49.15 -13.76 -30.89
N GLU A 77 -47.90 -13.25 -30.95
CA GLU A 77 -47.42 -11.95 -31.48
C GLU A 77 -47.70 -10.61 -30.76
N GLN A 78 -46.64 -9.87 -30.38
CA GLN A 78 -46.10 -8.73 -31.16
C GLN A 78 -45.06 -7.91 -30.35
N GLN A 79 -44.09 -7.37 -31.08
CA GLN A 79 -43.00 -6.47 -30.65
C GLN A 79 -43.51 -5.09 -30.21
N PHE A 80 -42.80 -4.41 -29.28
CA PHE A 80 -42.48 -2.98 -29.46
C PHE A 80 -41.29 -2.50 -28.58
N LEU A 81 -40.36 -1.79 -29.22
CA LEU A 81 -39.24 -1.03 -28.64
C LEU A 81 -39.75 0.22 -27.88
N GLN A 82 -39.10 0.62 -26.77
CA GLN A 82 -38.84 2.05 -26.43
C GLN A 82 -37.73 2.23 -25.34
N PRO A 83 -37.04 3.40 -25.31
CA PRO A 83 -35.75 3.65 -24.66
C PRO A 83 -35.87 4.21 -23.20
N PRO A 84 -34.76 4.43 -22.45
CA PRO A 84 -34.81 4.60 -21.00
C PRO A 84 -35.05 6.06 -20.58
N PRO A 85 -35.82 6.33 -19.52
CA PRO A 85 -35.73 7.60 -18.82
C PRO A 85 -34.67 7.50 -17.72
N SER A 86 -33.62 8.30 -17.88
CA SER A 86 -32.80 8.77 -16.77
C SER A 86 -33.53 9.90 -16.08
N SER A 87 -33.78 9.80 -14.79
CA SER A 87 -33.80 10.93 -13.87
C SER A 87 -34.13 10.47 -12.45
N SER A 88 -33.15 10.63 -11.57
CA SER A 88 -33.31 11.15 -10.22
C SER A 88 -34.64 10.88 -9.51
N SER A 89 -34.63 9.89 -8.62
CA SER A 89 -35.47 9.94 -7.43
C SER A 89 -34.56 9.78 -6.23
N SER A 90 -34.31 10.92 -5.59
CA SER A 90 -34.06 11.05 -4.16
C SER A 90 -35.07 10.19 -3.41
N SER A 91 -34.69 8.97 -3.09
CA SER A 91 -35.48 8.09 -2.23
C SER A 91 -35.07 8.37 -0.79
N SER A 92 -35.81 9.29 -0.18
CA SER A 92 -35.97 9.38 1.27
C SER A 92 -36.50 8.04 1.77
N ALA A 93 -35.59 7.13 2.14
CA ALA A 93 -35.94 5.85 2.74
C ALA A 93 -36.12 6.04 4.25
N SER A 94 -37.39 6.09 4.63
CA SER A 94 -38.00 5.67 5.89
C SER A 94 -37.07 5.34 7.06
N ILE A 95 -37.21 6.13 8.12
CA ILE A 95 -36.72 5.83 9.46
C ILE A 95 -37.56 4.67 10.02
N ASP A 96 -37.04 3.45 9.92
CA ASP A 96 -37.53 2.33 10.73
C ASP A 96 -36.88 2.41 12.11
N HIS A 97 -37.57 3.05 13.05
CA HIS A 97 -37.29 2.93 14.47
C HIS A 97 -37.65 1.51 14.94
N ASN A 98 -36.71 0.57 14.81
CA ASN A 98 -36.79 -0.69 15.55
C ASN A 98 -35.44 -0.97 16.23
N LEU A 99 -35.15 -0.21 17.29
CA LEU A 99 -34.05 -0.47 18.20
C LEU A 99 -34.46 -1.61 19.16
N ASN A 100 -34.51 -2.83 18.66
CA ASN A 100 -34.66 -4.00 19.51
C ASN A 100 -33.31 -4.37 20.13
N SER A 101 -33.06 -3.74 21.27
CA SER A 101 -32.39 -4.29 22.46
C SER A 101 -31.03 -4.96 22.24
N ALA A 102 -30.03 -4.17 21.85
CA ALA A 102 -28.65 -4.50 22.17
C ALA A 102 -28.42 -4.26 23.68
N SER A 103 -28.57 -5.31 24.50
CA SER A 103 -28.46 -5.26 25.97
C SER A 103 -27.04 -5.08 26.52
N SER A 104 -26.11 -4.58 25.70
CA SER A 104 -24.77 -4.23 26.11
C SER A 104 -24.31 -2.97 25.37
N ALA A 105 -23.68 -2.06 26.11
CA ALA A 105 -22.99 -0.90 25.51
C ALA A 105 -21.99 -1.35 24.44
N ASP A 106 -21.37 -2.53 24.58
CA ASP A 106 -20.48 -3.11 23.58
C ASP A 106 -21.22 -3.54 22.32
N ALA A 107 -22.46 -4.03 22.44
CA ALA A 107 -23.28 -4.44 21.30
C ALA A 107 -23.80 -3.23 20.51
N VAL A 108 -24.13 -2.13 21.19
CA VAL A 108 -24.48 -0.84 20.54
C VAL A 108 -23.28 -0.24 19.85
N VAL A 109 -22.11 -0.20 20.50
CA VAL A 109 -20.84 0.29 19.89
C VAL A 109 -20.44 -0.57 18.68
N ALA A 110 -20.60 -1.89 18.78
CA ALA A 110 -20.37 -2.80 17.67
C ALA A 110 -21.36 -2.57 16.51
N ALA A 111 -22.64 -2.26 16.80
CA ALA A 111 -23.63 -1.94 15.78
C ALA A 111 -23.34 -0.60 15.08
N ILE A 112 -22.96 0.45 15.83
CA ILE A 112 -22.56 1.75 15.27
C ILE A 112 -21.31 1.61 14.39
N SER A 113 -20.32 0.84 14.85
CA SER A 113 -19.09 0.57 14.08
C SER A 113 -19.36 -0.18 12.77
N ARG A 114 -20.32 -1.13 12.78
CA ARG A 114 -20.78 -1.85 11.58
C ARG A 114 -21.53 -0.94 10.61
N ASN A 115 -22.40 -0.06 11.12
CA ASN A 115 -23.19 0.84 10.27
C ASN A 115 -22.32 1.93 9.60
N MET A 116 -21.24 2.36 10.26
CA MET A 116 -20.24 3.27 9.67
C MET A 116 -19.43 2.62 8.52
N GLN A 117 -19.40 1.28 8.46
CA GLN A 117 -18.76 0.52 7.37
C GLN A 117 -19.71 0.24 6.21
N ALA A 118 -20.98 -0.07 6.48
CA ALA A 118 -21.98 -0.37 5.45
C ALA A 118 -22.28 0.83 4.54
N ASN A 119 -22.19 2.06 5.05
CA ASN A 119 -22.44 3.27 4.28
C ASN A 119 -21.17 3.90 3.72
N GLY A 120 -20.45 3.18 2.84
CA GLY A 120 -19.45 3.75 1.92
C GLY A 120 -18.46 4.76 2.55
N GLY A 121 -18.04 4.53 3.80
CA GLY A 121 -17.27 5.49 4.57
C GLY A 121 -15.94 5.86 3.90
N ARG A 122 -15.37 6.99 4.30
CA ARG A 122 -14.07 7.48 3.80
C ARG A 122 -12.95 6.42 3.89
N ILE A 123 -13.03 5.53 4.89
CA ILE A 123 -12.15 4.38 5.07
C ILE A 123 -12.95 3.11 4.81
N THR A 124 -12.51 2.29 3.86
CA THR A 124 -13.21 1.08 3.42
C THR A 124 -12.25 -0.09 3.37
N ALA A 125 -12.61 -1.20 4.00
CA ALA A 125 -11.90 -2.48 3.87
C ALA A 125 -12.61 -3.36 2.84
N PHE A 126 -11.82 -4.06 2.03
CA PHE A 126 -12.30 -4.91 0.95
C PHE A 126 -11.98 -6.38 1.22
N SER A 127 -12.81 -7.28 0.68
CA SER A 127 -12.66 -8.73 0.80
C SER A 127 -11.34 -9.25 0.20
N ASN A 128 -10.78 -8.53 -0.76
CA ASN A 128 -9.45 -8.81 -1.33
C ASN A 128 -8.27 -8.50 -0.37
N GLY A 129 -8.55 -7.96 0.83
CA GLY A 129 -7.55 -7.60 1.83
C GLY A 129 -7.06 -6.15 1.78
N SER A 130 -7.48 -5.36 0.79
CA SER A 130 -7.11 -3.95 0.69
C SER A 130 -7.90 -3.06 1.66
N LEU A 131 -7.24 -2.03 2.20
CA LEU A 131 -7.85 -0.92 2.92
C LEU A 131 -7.64 0.36 2.11
N ILE A 132 -8.73 1.01 1.72
CA ILE A 132 -8.71 2.27 0.99
C ILE A 132 -9.13 3.39 1.93
N ILE A 133 -8.32 4.42 2.01
CA ILE A 133 -8.62 5.65 2.74
C ILE A 133 -8.69 6.77 1.71
N LYS A 134 -9.92 7.23 1.44
CA LYS A 134 -10.18 8.40 0.60
C LYS A 134 -9.85 9.66 1.39
N GLN A 135 -9.40 10.72 0.73
CA GLN A 135 -9.18 12.05 1.34
C GLN A 135 -8.51 11.97 2.72
N VAL A 136 -7.24 11.57 2.75
CA VAL A 136 -6.50 11.36 3.99
C VAL A 136 -6.41 12.65 4.82
N HIS A 137 -6.67 12.55 6.12
CA HIS A 137 -6.56 13.64 7.08
C HIS A 137 -5.33 13.45 7.98
N LEU A 138 -4.85 14.53 8.62
CA LEU A 138 -3.74 14.46 9.60
C LEU A 138 -4.05 13.48 10.74
N SER A 139 -5.33 13.37 11.13
CA SER A 139 -5.80 12.44 12.16
C SER A 139 -5.79 10.96 11.73
N ASP A 140 -5.49 10.66 10.47
CA ASP A 140 -5.33 9.29 9.97
C ASP A 140 -3.90 8.78 10.10
N GLN A 141 -2.97 9.60 10.57
CA GLN A 141 -1.63 9.16 10.91
C GLN A 141 -1.69 8.12 12.04
N ALA A 142 -1.34 6.89 11.72
CA ALA A 142 -1.54 5.75 12.62
C ALA A 142 -0.72 4.53 12.19
N GLU A 143 -0.66 3.55 13.09
CA GLU A 143 -0.26 2.18 12.78
C GLU A 143 -1.50 1.40 12.28
N TYR A 144 -1.43 0.91 11.05
CA TYR A 144 -2.45 0.09 10.41
C TYR A 144 -2.02 -1.37 10.45
N ILE A 145 -2.78 -2.22 11.14
CA ILE A 145 -2.42 -3.60 11.40
C ILE A 145 -3.35 -4.51 10.60
N CYS A 146 -2.80 -5.22 9.64
CA CYS A 146 -3.51 -6.31 8.98
C CYS A 146 -3.60 -7.50 9.94
N VAL A 147 -4.81 -8.05 10.07
CA VAL A 147 -5.11 -9.23 10.88
C VAL A 147 -5.73 -10.29 9.97
N ALA A 148 -5.00 -11.38 9.77
CA ALA A 148 -5.46 -12.56 9.05
C ALA A 148 -5.96 -13.60 10.07
N GLY A 149 -7.26 -13.87 10.07
CA GLY A 149 -7.91 -14.80 11.00
C GLY A 149 -8.58 -15.95 10.27
N ASN A 150 -8.44 -17.18 10.77
CA ASN A 150 -9.14 -18.35 10.24
C ASN A 150 -10.28 -18.79 11.18
N LYS A 151 -11.22 -19.63 10.72
CA LYS A 151 -12.35 -20.17 11.50
C LYS A 151 -11.94 -20.88 12.79
N HIS A 152 -10.70 -21.37 12.87
CA HIS A 152 -10.12 -21.96 14.08
C HIS A 152 -9.58 -20.91 15.07
N ALA A 153 -9.98 -19.65 14.95
CA ALA A 153 -9.56 -18.51 15.77
C ALA A 153 -8.04 -18.21 15.80
N ILE A 154 -7.24 -18.88 14.97
CA ILE A 154 -5.81 -18.58 14.81
C ILE A 154 -5.66 -17.27 14.04
N LYS A 155 -4.88 -16.33 14.57
CA LYS A 155 -4.69 -15.00 13.97
C LYS A 155 -3.20 -14.69 13.80
N THR A 156 -2.85 -14.08 12.67
CA THR A 156 -1.53 -13.52 12.40
C THR A 156 -1.69 -12.02 12.13
N ARG A 157 -0.72 -11.21 12.58
CA ARG A 157 -0.81 -9.75 12.52
C ARG A 157 0.47 -9.15 11.95
N GLN A 158 0.34 -8.13 11.12
CA GLN A 158 1.47 -7.34 10.63
C GLN A 158 1.07 -5.88 10.47
N GLY A 159 1.92 -4.98 10.96
CA GLY A 159 1.67 -3.54 11.00
C GLY A 159 2.42 -2.78 9.90
N VAL A 160 1.80 -1.71 9.43
CA VAL A 160 2.40 -0.70 8.55
C VAL A 160 2.10 0.69 9.11
N PHE A 161 3.06 1.59 9.05
CA PHE A 161 2.87 2.97 9.50
C PHE A 161 2.52 3.89 8.33
N VAL A 162 1.45 4.66 8.48
CA VAL A 162 1.08 5.71 7.52
C VAL A 162 1.36 7.06 8.17
N ARG A 163 2.29 7.80 7.60
CA ARG A 163 2.63 9.17 7.98
C ARG A 163 1.89 10.14 7.08
N VAL A 164 1.23 11.14 7.68
CA VAL A 164 0.44 12.11 6.92
C VAL A 164 1.06 13.49 7.06
N LEU A 165 1.28 14.16 5.93
CA LEU A 165 1.93 15.47 5.88
C LEU A 165 1.06 16.54 5.29
N THR A 166 1.19 17.74 5.83
CA THR A 166 0.68 18.94 5.18
C THR A 166 1.38 19.17 3.83
N PRO A 167 0.76 19.94 2.92
CA PRO A 167 1.37 20.26 1.63
C PRO A 167 2.77 20.87 1.78
N GLU A 168 2.98 21.76 2.76
CA GLU A 168 4.26 22.41 3.01
C GLU A 168 5.33 21.41 3.48
N GLU A 169 5.00 20.55 4.46
CA GLU A 169 5.92 19.51 4.94
C GLU A 169 6.26 18.49 3.84
N TYR A 170 5.29 18.11 3.03
CA TYR A 170 5.49 17.18 1.91
C TYR A 170 6.47 17.77 0.90
N THR A 171 6.29 19.04 0.52
CA THR A 171 7.23 19.75 -0.36
C THR A 171 8.62 19.86 0.27
N ARG A 172 8.72 20.18 1.57
CA ARG A 172 10.01 20.23 2.27
C ARG A 172 10.72 18.89 2.29
N GLN A 173 10.00 17.79 2.46
CA GLN A 173 10.58 16.45 2.39
C GLN A 173 11.07 16.12 0.99
N GLN A 174 10.33 16.49 -0.04
CA GLN A 174 10.75 16.26 -1.41
C GLN A 174 12.02 17.07 -1.75
N LEU A 175 12.07 18.35 -1.37
CA LEU A 175 13.30 19.16 -1.49
C LEU A 175 14.46 18.64 -0.63
N GLY A 176 14.18 18.03 0.54
CA GLY A 176 15.19 17.48 1.44
C GLY A 176 15.73 16.11 1.01
N GLU A 177 14.90 15.29 0.36
CA GLU A 177 15.27 13.98 -0.18
C GLU A 177 15.89 14.10 -1.58
N ASP A 178 15.59 15.19 -2.30
CA ASP A 178 16.23 15.56 -3.58
C ASP A 178 17.55 16.35 -3.40
N GLY A 179 17.88 16.80 -2.18
CA GLY A 179 19.17 17.43 -1.84
C GLY A 179 20.38 16.49 -2.02
N THR A 180 20.12 15.20 -2.13
CA THR A 180 21.06 14.22 -2.67
C THR A 180 20.34 13.40 -3.74
N SER A 181 20.05 14.02 -4.90
CA SER A 181 19.71 13.30 -6.13
C SER A 181 20.61 12.07 -6.25
N THR A 182 20.01 10.92 -5.96
CA THR A 182 20.65 9.61 -5.87
C THR A 182 21.09 9.10 -7.25
N GLY A 183 20.94 9.92 -8.30
CA GLY A 183 21.57 9.75 -9.61
C GLY A 183 22.76 10.70 -9.80
N MET A 184 22.53 12.01 -9.73
CA MET A 184 23.56 13.00 -10.13
C MET A 184 24.68 13.16 -9.11
N MET A 185 24.38 13.15 -7.80
CA MET A 185 25.43 13.29 -6.77
C MET A 185 26.35 12.05 -6.73
N LYS A 186 25.80 10.86 -7.03
CA LYS A 186 26.58 9.64 -7.24
C LYS A 186 27.53 9.78 -8.43
N THR A 187 27.07 10.34 -9.55
CA THR A 187 27.94 10.61 -10.71
C THR A 187 29.05 11.60 -10.36
N ILE A 188 28.76 12.66 -9.61
CA ILE A 188 29.76 13.65 -9.19
C ILE A 188 30.86 12.99 -8.35
N PHE A 189 30.50 12.19 -7.33
CA PHE A 189 31.50 11.51 -6.50
C PHE A 189 32.36 10.51 -7.27
N ILE A 190 31.77 9.75 -8.20
CA ILE A 190 32.50 8.78 -9.03
C ILE A 190 33.49 9.49 -9.96
N VAL A 191 33.04 10.54 -10.67
CA VAL A 191 33.88 11.28 -11.62
C VAL A 191 35.04 11.99 -10.91
N VAL A 192 34.75 12.64 -9.78
CA VAL A 192 35.79 13.28 -8.95
C VAL A 192 36.78 12.24 -8.42
N GLY A 193 36.32 11.08 -7.97
CA GLY A 193 37.18 9.98 -7.51
C GLY A 193 38.13 9.47 -8.61
N CYS A 194 37.61 9.22 -9.81
CA CYS A 194 38.43 8.80 -10.96
C CYS A 194 39.47 9.85 -11.34
N ALA A 195 39.11 11.13 -11.32
CA ALA A 195 40.03 12.22 -11.62
C ALA A 195 41.18 12.29 -10.60
N VAL A 196 40.89 12.19 -9.30
CA VAL A 196 41.92 12.20 -8.25
C VAL A 196 42.86 11.00 -8.38
N ALA A 197 42.32 9.80 -8.63
CA ALA A 197 43.14 8.60 -8.83
C ALA A 197 44.05 8.73 -10.06
N TYR A 198 43.52 9.26 -11.18
CA TYR A 198 44.28 9.48 -12.40
C TYR A 198 45.42 10.49 -12.21
N LEU A 199 45.14 11.62 -11.54
CA LEU A 199 46.16 12.61 -11.22
C LEU A 199 47.24 12.04 -10.28
N GLY A 200 46.84 11.25 -9.29
CA GLY A 200 47.79 10.53 -8.41
C GLY A 200 48.71 9.59 -9.20
N LEU A 201 48.16 8.85 -10.16
CA LEU A 201 48.90 7.95 -11.04
C LEU A 201 49.91 8.73 -11.90
N ILE A 202 49.49 9.84 -12.53
CA ILE A 202 50.37 10.70 -13.33
C ILE A 202 51.52 11.24 -12.49
N ILE A 203 51.23 11.76 -11.29
CA ILE A 203 52.26 12.31 -10.39
C ILE A 203 53.22 11.20 -9.95
N GLY A 204 52.70 10.01 -9.63
CA GLY A 204 53.50 8.83 -9.30
C GLY A 204 54.43 8.40 -10.44
N LEU A 205 53.94 8.35 -11.68
CA LEU A 205 54.76 8.02 -12.85
C LEU A 205 55.80 9.09 -13.14
N THR A 206 55.43 10.37 -13.03
CA THR A 206 56.33 11.50 -13.30
C THR A 206 57.49 11.53 -12.31
N THR A 207 57.20 11.32 -11.03
CA THR A 207 58.23 11.24 -9.98
C THR A 207 59.11 9.99 -10.16
N PHE A 208 58.52 8.83 -10.46
CA PHE A 208 59.26 7.60 -10.72
C PHE A 208 60.19 7.73 -11.94
N CYS A 209 59.69 8.24 -13.06
CA CYS A 209 60.47 8.47 -14.27
C CYS A 209 61.60 9.46 -14.03
N SER A 210 61.35 10.54 -13.30
CA SER A 210 62.36 11.54 -12.95
C SER A 210 63.46 10.95 -12.07
N VAL A 211 63.10 10.19 -11.03
CA VAL A 211 64.06 9.53 -10.13
C VAL A 211 64.87 8.47 -10.87
N ARG A 212 64.22 7.64 -11.69
CA ARG A 212 64.89 6.62 -12.51
C ARG A 212 65.84 7.27 -13.50
N MET A 213 65.43 8.33 -14.21
CA MET A 213 66.28 9.08 -15.13
C MET A 213 67.49 9.69 -14.42
N VAL A 214 67.32 10.29 -13.25
CA VAL A 214 68.43 10.84 -12.45
C VAL A 214 69.37 9.72 -12.00
N ARG A 215 68.85 8.58 -11.52
CA ARG A 215 69.64 7.40 -11.16
C ARG A 215 70.42 6.85 -12.37
N THR A 216 69.81 6.78 -13.55
CA THR A 216 70.46 6.34 -14.79
C THR A 216 71.53 7.33 -15.25
N ARG A 217 71.27 8.65 -15.19
CA ARG A 217 72.28 9.69 -15.46
C ARG A 217 73.46 9.60 -14.48
N ARG A 218 73.19 9.40 -13.18
CA ARG A 218 74.23 9.24 -12.15
C ARG A 218 75.05 7.96 -12.34
N ASN A 219 74.43 6.87 -12.80
CA ASN A 219 75.13 5.63 -13.12
C ASN A 219 75.96 5.72 -14.42
N ARG A 220 75.52 6.50 -15.43
CA ARG A 220 76.33 6.80 -16.63
C ARG A 220 77.54 7.69 -16.30
N SER A 221 77.37 8.70 -15.45
CA SER A 221 78.46 9.55 -14.96
C SER A 221 79.52 8.75 -14.17
N ARG A 222 79.10 7.81 -13.31
CA ARG A 222 80.01 6.90 -12.59
C ARG A 222 80.78 5.92 -13.49
N LYS A 223 80.20 5.48 -14.62
CA LYS A 223 80.92 4.67 -15.61
C LYS A 223 81.94 5.49 -16.40
N SER A 224 81.62 6.75 -16.75
CA SER A 224 82.54 7.65 -17.43
C SER A 224 83.74 8.05 -16.56
N GLY A 225 83.55 8.19 -15.25
CA GLY A 225 84.64 8.48 -14.30
C GLY A 225 85.53 7.29 -13.93
N LYS A 226 85.12 6.05 -14.23
CA LYS A 226 85.91 4.82 -14.00
C LYS A 226 86.73 4.38 -15.22
N SER A 227 86.60 5.04 -16.37
CA SER A 227 87.34 4.73 -17.60
C SER A 227 88.61 5.57 -17.78
N ILE A 228 88.90 6.51 -16.86
CA ILE A 228 90.05 7.43 -16.90
C ILE A 228 90.87 7.30 -15.60
N SER A 229 91.10 6.07 -15.14
CA SER A 229 92.06 5.78 -14.07
C SER A 229 92.67 4.41 -14.24
#